data_AF-A0A0K0GCC9-F1
#
_entry.id   AF-A0A0K0GCC9-F1
#
_cell.length_a   1.000
_cell.length_b   1.000
_cell.length_c   1.000
_cell.angle_alpha   90.00
_cell.angle_beta   90.00
_cell.angle_gamma   90.00
#
_symmetry.space_group_name_H-M   'P 1'
#
loop_
_entity.id
_entity.type
_entity.pdbx_description
1 polymer ?
#
loop_
_entity_poly.entity_id
_entity_poly.type
_entity_poly.pdbx_seq_one_letter_code
_entity_poly.pdbx_strand_id
1 'polypeptide(L)' 'MLEKLITSFVAYLRQNNISVPTSAIADILKSLPYYNVTIKEEFQMVIRQLLIKDRELFDHFDACFNEFFYMQFYDKVYEI' A
#
# COMPACT_ATOMS: atom_id res chain seq x y z
N MET A 1 0.70 -11.70 -8.41
CA MET A 1 0.71 -11.80 -6.92
C MET A 1 0.78 -10.42 -6.28
N LEU A 2 1.71 -9.55 -6.69
CA LEU A 2 1.84 -8.17 -6.20
C LEU A 2 0.70 -7.23 -6.63
N GLU A 3 0.21 -7.38 -7.86
CA GLU A 3 -0.88 -6.55 -8.39
C GLU A 3 -2.18 -6.68 -7.59
N LYS A 4 -2.55 -7.92 -7.23
CA LYS A 4 -3.70 -8.18 -6.35
C LYS A 4 -3.51 -7.54 -4.98
N LEU A 5 -2.29 -7.61 -4.43
CA LEU A 5 -1.98 -7.00 -3.13
C LEU A 5 -2.16 -5.48 -3.15
N ILE A 6 -1.59 -4.79 -4.14
CA ILE A 6 -1.75 -3.33 -4.32
C ILE A 6 -3.22 -2.97 -4.51
N THR A 7 -3.94 -3.73 -5.35
CA THR A 7 -5.35 -3.46 -5.63
C THR A 7 -6.21 -3.63 -4.37
N SER A 8 -5.99 -4.69 -3.60
CA SER A 8 -6.64 -4.93 -2.30
C SER A 8 -6.31 -3.85 -1.29
N PHE A 9 -5.05 -3.42 -1.21
CA PHE A 9 -4.64 -2.34 -0.31
C PHE A 9 -5.30 -1.00 -0.69
N VAL A 10 -5.40 -0.67 -1.98
CA VAL A 10 -6.09 0.55 -2.42
C VAL A 10 -7.59 0.48 -2.12
N ALA A 11 -8.22 -0.68 -2.27
CA ALA A 11 -9.60 -0.88 -1.83
C ALA A 11 -9.75 -0.64 -0.32
N TYR A 12 -8.81 -1.15 0.48
CA TYR A 12 -8.76 -0.93 1.93
C TYR A 12 -8.60 0.56 2.29
N LEU A 13 -7.71 1.28 1.62
CA LEU A 13 -7.54 2.73 1.83
C LEU A 13 -8.83 3.51 1.54
N ARG A 14 -9.54 3.16 0.47
CA ARG A 14 -10.82 3.80 0.12
C ARG A 14 -11.91 3.54 1.17
N GLN A 15 -11.95 2.34 1.75
CA GLN A 15 -12.86 2.02 2.86
C GLN A 15 -12.54 2.83 4.13
N ASN A 16 -11.28 3.23 4.30
CA ASN A 16 -10.80 4.08 5.39
C ASN A 16 -10.77 5.57 5.03
N ASN A 17 -11.59 6.02 4.07
CA ASN A 17 -11.71 7.42 3.66
C ASN A 17 -10.43 8.05 3.07
N ILE A 18 -9.47 7.25 2.61
CA ILE A 18 -8.31 7.75 1.85
C ILE A 18 -8.62 7.65 0.36
N SER A 19 -8.83 8.81 -0.27
CA SER A 19 -9.15 8.88 -1.69
C SER A 19 -7.92 8.59 -2.55
N VAL A 20 -7.94 7.46 -3.24
CA VAL A 20 -6.90 7.05 -4.18
C VAL A 20 -7.48 7.00 -5.60
N PRO A 21 -6.97 7.78 -6.56
CA PRO A 21 -7.38 7.68 -7.97
C PRO A 21 -7.07 6.30 -8.56
N THR A 22 -7.98 5.75 -9.36
CA THR A 22 -7.73 4.45 -10.03
C THR A 22 -6.53 4.51 -10.99
N SER A 23 -6.25 5.68 -11.57
CA SER A 23 -5.06 5.91 -12.39
C SER A 23 -3.76 5.70 -11.62
N ALA A 24 -3.72 6.06 -10.33
CA ALA A 24 -2.54 5.89 -9.49
C ALA A 24 -2.16 4.41 -9.31
N ILE A 25 -3.13 3.49 -9.37
CA ILE A 25 -2.88 2.04 -9.31
C ILE A 25 -2.06 1.61 -10.53
N ALA A 26 -2.48 2.01 -11.73
CA ALA A 26 -1.79 1.65 -12.97
C ALA A 26 -0.36 2.20 -13.00
N ASP A 27 -0.17 3.43 -12.52
CA ASP A 27 1.16 4.05 -12.43
C ASP A 27 2.06 3.32 -11.45
N ILE A 28 1.55 2.90 -10.29
CA ILE A 28 2.29 2.12 -9.30
C ILE A 28 2.71 0.78 -9.85
N LEU A 29 1.80 0.04 -10.49
CA LEU A 29 2.10 -1.29 -11.04
C LEU A 29 3.16 -1.22 -12.14
N LYS A 30 3.18 -0.15 -12.92
CA LYS A 30 4.24 0.11 -13.92
C LYS A 30 5.56 0.48 -13.28
N SER A 31 5.54 1.23 -12.18
CA SER A 31 6.75 1.78 -11.56
C SER A 31 7.43 0.79 -10.61
N LEU A 32 6.66 -0.07 -9.97
CA LEU A 32 7.07 -1.08 -8.99
C LEU A 32 8.28 -1.94 -9.39
N PRO A 33 8.36 -2.49 -10.62
CA PRO A 33 9.50 -3.30 -11.06
C PRO A 33 10.83 -2.54 -11.08
N TYR A 34 10.79 -1.21 -11.15
CA TYR A 34 11.99 -0.37 -11.17
C TYR A 34 12.46 0.03 -9.76
N TYR A 35 11.60 -0.14 -8.75
CA TYR A 35 12.00 0.05 -7.38
C TYR A 35 12.55 -1.28 -6.85
N ASN A 36 13.85 -1.33 -6.57
CA ASN A 36 14.49 -2.51 -6.00
C ASN A 36 14.17 -2.63 -4.49
N VAL A 37 12.88 -2.72 -4.17
CA VAL A 37 12.41 -2.60 -2.80
C VAL A 37 12.52 -3.93 -2.10
N THR A 38 13.56 -4.07 -1.30
CA THR A 38 13.79 -5.24 -0.44
C THR A 38 13.41 -4.95 1.02
N ILE A 39 13.15 -3.69 1.34
CA ILE A 39 12.92 -3.18 2.71
C ILE A 39 11.48 -2.66 2.85
N LYS A 40 10.79 -3.05 3.91
CA LYS A 40 9.38 -2.68 4.16
C LYS A 40 9.20 -1.16 4.25
N GLU A 41 10.09 -0.46 4.96
CA GLU A 41 10.03 0.99 5.14
C GLU A 41 10.17 1.73 3.80
N GLU A 42 11.08 1.28 2.94
CA GLU A 42 11.26 1.84 1.60
C GLU A 42 10.00 1.63 0.74
N PHE A 43 9.39 0.44 0.84
CA PHE A 43 8.15 0.13 0.14
C PHE A 43 7.01 1.04 0.57
N GLN A 44 6.84 1.20 1.88
CA GLN A 44 5.84 2.08 2.46
C GLN A 44 6.04 3.53 1.97
N MET A 45 7.27 4.03 2.00
CA MET A 45 7.58 5.39 1.54
C MET A 45 7.26 5.59 0.06
N VAL A 46 7.67 4.67 -0.81
CA VAL A 46 7.42 4.75 -2.26
C VAL A 46 5.93 4.72 -2.53
N ILE A 47 5.20 3.78 -1.94
CA ILE A 47 3.76 3.65 -2.14
C ILE A 47 3.01 4.87 -1.61
N ARG A 48 3.41 5.42 -0.46
CA ARG A 48 2.83 6.66 0.09
C ARG A 48 2.98 7.82 -0.89
N GLN A 49 4.19 8.04 -1.42
CA GLN A 49 4.45 9.14 -2.36
C GLN A 49 3.67 9.00 -3.67
N LEU A 50 3.46 7.77 -4.13
CA LEU A 50 2.71 7.50 -5.35
C LEU A 50 1.20 7.65 -5.15
N LEU A 51 0.65 7.12 -4.05
CA LEU A 51 -0.79 7.11 -3.76
C LEU A 51 -1.32 8.40 -3.13
N ILE A 52 -0.54 9.03 -2.26
CA ILE A 52 -1.01 10.10 -1.38
C ILE A 52 -0.33 11.40 -1.76
N LYS A 53 -1.12 12.35 -2.25
CA LYS A 53 -0.63 13.70 -2.59
C LYS A 53 -0.81 14.69 -1.44
N ASP A 54 -1.77 14.43 -0.56
CA ASP A 54 -2.05 15.24 0.60
C ASP A 54 -1.21 14.80 1.80
N ARG A 55 -0.41 15.71 2.35
CA ARG A 55 0.47 15.43 3.48
C ARG A 55 -0.32 15.17 4.76
N GLU A 56 -1.53 15.71 4.90
CA GLU A 56 -2.38 15.50 6.08
C GLU A 56 -2.84 14.04 6.20
N LEU A 57 -2.85 13.31 5.08
CA LEU A 57 -3.21 11.90 5.03
C LEU A 57 -2.04 10.96 5.28
N PHE A 58 -0.82 11.45 5.52
CA PHE A 58 0.36 10.60 5.66
C PHE A 58 0.29 9.70 6.90
N ASP A 59 -0.06 10.25 8.06
CA ASP A 59 -0.17 9.47 9.30
C ASP A 59 -1.28 8.44 9.20
N HIS A 60 -2.42 8.82 8.60
CA HIS A 60 -3.54 7.92 8.38
C HIS A 60 -3.17 6.79 7.40
N PHE A 61 -2.47 7.12 6.32
CA PHE A 61 -1.92 6.12 5.40
C PHE A 61 -0.96 5.15 6.11
N ASP A 62 -0.04 5.66 6.94
CA ASP A 62 0.95 4.84 7.63
C ASP A 62 0.28 3.87 8.62
N ALA A 63 -0.79 4.31 9.29
CA ALA A 63 -1.62 3.45 10.12
C ALA A 63 -2.31 2.35 9.31
N CYS A 64 -2.99 2.70 8.21
CA CYS A 64 -3.65 1.73 7.33
C CYS A 64 -2.66 0.74 6.71
N PHE A 65 -1.47 1.21 6.33
CA PHE A 65 -0.42 0.36 5.76
C PHE A 65 0.06 -0.67 6.79
N ASN A 66 0.36 -0.23 8.01
CA ASN A 66 0.79 -1.15 9.05
C ASN A 66 -0.30 -2.16 9.40
N GLU A 67 -1.55 -1.74 9.51
CA GLU A 67 -2.68 -2.63 9.80
C GLU A 67 -2.89 -3.67 8.69
N PHE A 68 -2.99 -3.23 7.43
CA PHE A 68 -3.24 -4.12 6.30
C PHE A 68 -2.14 -5.17 6.14
N PHE A 69 -0.88 -4.76 6.23
CA PHE A 69 0.24 -5.68 6.11
C PHE A 69 0.40 -6.54 7.36
N TYR A 70 0.11 -6.04 8.56
CA TYR A 70 0.09 -6.87 9.78
C TYR A 70 -0.92 -8.00 9.67
N MET A 71 -2.15 -7.72 9.22
CA MET A 71 -3.17 -8.76 9.00
C MET A 71 -2.73 -9.81 7.97
N GLN A 72 -2.13 -9.38 6.86
CA GLN A 72 -1.61 -10.30 5.82
C GLN A 72 -0.44 -11.18 6.31
N PHE A 73 0.39 -10.69 7.24
CA PHE A 73 1.45 -11.50 7.86
C PHE A 73 0.91 -12.42 8.96
N TYR A 74 -0.07 -11.96 9.75
CA TYR A 74 -0.69 -12.76 10.80
C TYR A 74 -1.42 -13.97 10.21
N ASP A 75 -2.17 -13.81 9.11
CA ASP A 75 -2.81 -14.92 8.40
C ASP A 75 -1.79 -15.98 7.96
N LYS A 76 -0.60 -15.58 7.50
CA LYS A 76 0.45 -16.53 7.08
C LYS A 76 1.19 -17.20 8.23
N VAL A 77 1.24 -16.58 9.41
CA VAL A 77 1.91 -17.14 10.60
C VAL A 77 0.99 -18.14 11.33
N TYR A 78 -0.33 -17.98 11.23
CA TYR A 78 -1.32 -18.87 11.85
C TYR A 78 -1.97 -19.87 10.88
N GLU A 79 -1.62 -19.86 9.60
CA GLU A 79 -1.88 -20.95 8.63
C GLU A 79 -0.91 -22.16 8.82
N ILE A 80 -0.49 -22.47 10.06
CA ILE A 80 0.30 -23.67 10.42
C ILE A 80 -0.49 -24.54 11.40
#